data_AF-A0A524ISZ3-F1
#
_entry.id   AF-A0A524ISZ3-F1
#
_cell.length_a   1.000
_cell.length_b   1.000
_cell.length_c   1.000
_cell.angle_alpha   90.00
_cell.angle_beta   90.00
_cell.angle_gamma   90.00
#
_symmetry.space_group_name_H-M   'P 1'
#
loop_
_entity.id
_entity.type
_entity.pdbx_description
1 polymer ?
#
loop_
_entity_poly.entity_id
_entity_poly.type
_entity_poly.pdbx_seq_one_letter_code
_entity_poly.pdbx_strand_id
1 'polypeptide(L)'
;MTRSSRTIETFDEDSVEAQVCELHYATTRDLVLSAADWPFARKRVALVAEGTPPAEWAYRYRIPSDCIAPRGIEDGLVVRTLDERIPYAIENAGDGNGLVLLMNQEAAVLIYTMQAKNPNIYPAVFVEAFSWKLASVIARPLDRDLGLCRELLQTAEAMIGRAAARSFNQEKHPASPSSPHFTTRLN
;
A
#
# COMPACT_ATOMS: atom_id res chain seq x y z
N MET A 1 -31.11 -27.57 4.91
CA MET A 1 -29.79 -27.40 5.54
C MET A 1 -29.72 -25.97 6.08
N THR A 2 -29.93 -25.80 7.38
CA THR A 2 -29.86 -24.50 8.05
C THR A 2 -28.40 -24.06 8.13
N ARG A 3 -28.02 -23.02 7.37
CA ARG A 3 -26.71 -22.37 7.48
C ARG A 3 -26.63 -21.74 8.87
N SER A 4 -25.93 -22.39 9.81
CA SER A 4 -25.66 -21.82 11.13
C SER A 4 -24.51 -20.84 10.97
N SER A 5 -24.82 -19.54 10.83
CA SER A 5 -23.81 -18.48 10.91
C SER A 5 -23.47 -18.28 12.40
N ARG A 6 -22.29 -18.72 12.84
CA ARG A 6 -21.74 -18.38 14.15
C ARG A 6 -20.90 -17.11 14.05
N THR A 7 -21.15 -16.16 14.93
CA THR A 7 -20.31 -14.98 15.13
C THR A 7 -19.13 -15.39 16.01
N ILE A 8 -17.91 -15.00 15.66
CA ILE A 8 -16.73 -15.19 16.51
C ILE A 8 -16.57 -13.97 17.41
N GLU A 9 -16.35 -14.18 18.71
CA GLU A 9 -16.16 -13.08 19.67
C GLU A 9 -14.69 -12.65 19.78
N THR A 10 -13.75 -13.58 19.59
CA THR A 10 -12.30 -13.30 19.58
C THR A 10 -11.56 -14.21 18.60
N PHE A 11 -10.34 -13.83 18.20
CA PHE A 11 -9.48 -14.68 17.37
C PHE A 11 -8.95 -15.93 18.10
N ASP A 12 -9.10 -16.01 19.43
CA ASP A 12 -8.60 -17.09 20.29
C ASP A 12 -9.69 -18.16 20.57
N GLU A 13 -10.85 -18.05 19.92
CA GLU A 13 -11.92 -19.04 20.00
C GLU A 13 -11.53 -20.25 19.13
N ASP A 14 -11.48 -21.46 19.71
CA ASP A 14 -11.02 -22.70 19.06
C ASP A 14 -12.04 -23.23 18.02
N SER A 15 -12.27 -22.42 17.00
CA SER A 15 -13.18 -22.64 15.89
C SER A 15 -12.43 -22.61 14.57
N VAL A 16 -12.88 -23.40 13.60
CA VAL A 16 -12.28 -23.44 12.25
C VAL A 16 -12.35 -22.05 11.61
N GLU A 17 -13.42 -21.31 11.89
CA GLU A 17 -13.67 -19.96 11.42
C GLU A 17 -12.64 -18.96 11.96
N ALA A 18 -12.31 -19.01 13.26
CA ALA A 18 -11.32 -18.13 13.86
C ALA A 18 -9.90 -18.40 13.32
N GLN A 19 -9.51 -19.67 13.17
CA GLN A 19 -8.21 -20.05 12.62
C GLN A 19 -8.03 -19.59 11.17
N VAL A 20 -9.09 -19.72 10.34
CA VAL A 20 -9.08 -19.22 8.95
C VAL A 20 -9.01 -17.70 8.91
N CYS A 21 -9.74 -17.01 9.79
CA CYS A 21 -9.65 -15.55 9.91
C CYS A 21 -8.24 -15.09 10.28
N GLU A 22 -7.64 -15.71 11.31
CA GLU A 22 -6.29 -15.39 11.78
C GLU A 22 -5.25 -15.60 10.67
N LEU A 23 -5.31 -16.74 9.96
CA LEU A 23 -4.41 -17.08 8.87
C LEU A 23 -4.42 -16.03 7.74
N HIS A 24 -5.59 -15.49 7.42
CA HIS A 24 -5.76 -14.59 6.28
C HIS A 24 -5.73 -13.11 6.64
N TYR A 25 -5.89 -12.75 7.92
CA TYR A 25 -6.01 -11.36 8.35
C TYR A 25 -4.79 -10.52 7.96
N ALA A 26 -3.59 -10.94 8.36
CA ALA A 26 -2.36 -10.17 8.15
C ALA A 26 -2.05 -10.00 6.66
N THR A 27 -2.11 -11.09 5.90
CA THR A 27 -1.90 -11.09 4.44
C THR A 27 -2.92 -10.20 3.73
N THR A 28 -4.19 -10.27 4.12
CA THR A 28 -5.24 -9.46 3.50
C THR A 28 -5.08 -7.99 3.81
N ARG A 29 -4.73 -7.64 5.06
CA ARG A 29 -4.44 -6.27 5.44
C ARG A 29 -3.31 -5.71 4.58
N ASP A 30 -2.21 -6.45 4.45
CA ASP A 30 -1.04 -6.00 3.73
C ASP A 30 -1.33 -5.85 2.22
N LEU A 31 -2.16 -6.73 1.64
CA LEU A 31 -2.64 -6.60 0.25
C LEU A 31 -3.51 -5.36 0.03
N VAL A 32 -4.40 -5.03 0.98
CA VAL A 32 -5.26 -3.83 0.86
C VAL A 32 -4.42 -2.57 1.06
N LEU A 33 -3.46 -2.59 2.00
CA LEU A 33 -2.49 -1.50 2.17
C LEU A 33 -1.65 -1.30 0.91
N SER A 34 -1.18 -2.37 0.25
CA SER A 34 -0.38 -2.25 -0.98
C SER A 34 -1.21 -1.73 -2.17
N ALA A 35 -2.52 -1.93 -2.18
CA ALA A 35 -3.38 -1.60 -3.32
C ALA A 35 -3.51 -0.11 -3.62
N ALA A 36 -3.29 0.79 -2.64
CA ALA A 36 -3.40 2.23 -2.84
C ALA A 36 -2.46 3.03 -1.92
N ASP A 37 -2.18 4.28 -2.29
CA ASP A 37 -1.42 5.20 -1.45
C ASP A 37 -2.34 5.81 -0.36
N TRP A 38 -2.52 5.06 0.72
CA TRP A 38 -3.34 5.49 1.85
C TRP A 38 -2.60 6.53 2.71
N PRO A 39 -3.12 7.77 2.87
CA PRO A 39 -2.48 8.82 3.66
C PRO A 39 -2.20 8.41 5.12
N PHE A 40 -3.10 7.67 5.78
CA PHE A 40 -2.92 7.23 7.17
C PHE A 40 -1.77 6.21 7.34
N ALA A 41 -1.39 5.52 6.27
CA ALA A 41 -0.30 4.56 6.25
C ALA A 41 0.92 5.09 5.47
N ARG A 42 0.89 6.35 5.02
CA ARG A 42 2.01 6.96 4.30
C ARG A 42 3.08 7.39 5.29
N LYS A 43 4.32 6.99 5.04
CA LYS A 43 5.48 7.36 5.85
C LYS A 43 6.60 7.87 4.95
N ARG A 44 7.38 8.80 5.49
CA ARG A 44 8.58 9.35 4.86
C ARG A 44 9.79 9.00 5.70
N VAL A 45 10.87 8.57 5.06
CA VAL A 45 12.12 8.28 5.75
C VAL A 45 13.30 8.71 4.91
N ALA A 46 14.24 9.44 5.51
CA ALA A 46 15.53 9.69 4.87
C ALA A 46 16.30 8.38 4.77
N LEU A 47 16.72 8.02 3.58
CA LEU A 47 17.47 6.81 3.34
C LEU A 47 18.95 7.03 3.65
N VAL A 48 19.59 5.98 4.15
CA VAL A 48 21.04 5.96 4.38
C VAL A 48 21.64 4.96 3.41
N ALA A 49 22.60 5.42 2.60
CA ALA A 49 23.25 4.57 1.61
C ALA A 49 24.05 3.46 2.32
N GLU A 50 23.99 2.24 1.78
CA GLU A 50 24.69 1.08 2.31
C GLU A 50 25.20 0.17 1.19
N GLY A 51 26.33 -0.50 1.47
CA GLY A 51 26.92 -1.49 0.57
C GLY A 51 27.45 -0.90 -0.74
N THR A 52 27.72 -1.78 -1.70
CA THR A 52 28.20 -1.41 -3.03
C THR A 52 27.04 -1.54 -4.03
N PRO A 53 26.72 -0.48 -4.79
CA PRO A 53 25.70 -0.56 -5.81
C PRO A 53 26.21 -1.29 -7.06
N PRO A 54 25.31 -1.87 -7.89
CA PRO A 54 25.65 -2.34 -9.23
C PRO A 54 26.19 -1.22 -10.12
N ALA A 55 26.91 -1.55 -11.19
CA ALA A 55 27.59 -0.57 -12.05
C ALA A 55 26.66 0.45 -12.72
N GLU A 56 25.36 0.14 -12.85
CA GLU A 56 24.35 1.00 -13.47
C GLU A 56 23.74 2.04 -12.51
N TRP A 57 23.95 1.90 -11.19
CA TRP A 57 23.39 2.78 -10.16
C TRP A 57 24.49 3.39 -9.29
N ALA A 58 24.31 4.65 -8.89
CA ALA A 58 25.30 5.34 -8.04
C ALA A 58 25.15 5.01 -6.55
N TYR A 59 23.95 4.65 -6.10
CA TYR A 59 23.66 4.42 -4.68
C TYR A 59 22.75 3.20 -4.46
N ARG A 60 22.97 2.54 -3.32
CA ARG A 60 22.18 1.43 -2.81
C ARG A 60 21.67 1.79 -1.42
N TYR A 61 20.40 1.53 -1.15
CA TYR A 61 19.74 1.87 0.11
C TYR A 61 18.96 0.69 0.67
N ARG A 62 18.89 0.63 1.99
CA ARG A 62 18.02 -0.33 2.69
C ARG A 62 16.56 0.10 2.63
N ILE A 63 15.68 -0.85 2.33
CA ILE A 63 14.25 -0.64 2.48
C ILE A 63 13.85 -0.88 3.95
N PRO A 64 13.05 0.01 4.58
CA PRO A 64 12.54 -0.22 5.92
C PRO A 64 11.76 -1.54 6.03
N SER A 65 11.91 -2.25 7.15
CA SER A 65 11.25 -3.56 7.35
C SER A 65 9.73 -3.47 7.44
N ASP A 66 9.19 -2.30 7.76
CA ASP A 66 7.75 -2.02 7.77
C ASP A 66 7.23 -1.52 6.41
N CYS A 67 8.05 -1.45 5.36
CA CYS A 67 7.63 -1.00 4.05
C CYS A 67 6.86 -2.09 3.30
N ILE A 68 5.55 -1.87 3.07
CA ILE A 68 4.72 -2.74 2.24
C ILE A 68 4.87 -2.39 0.76
N ALA A 69 4.85 -1.09 0.44
CA ALA A 69 4.91 -0.63 -0.94
C ALA A 69 5.63 0.73 -1.02
N PRO A 70 6.77 0.83 -1.73
CA PRO A 70 7.37 2.11 -2.04
C PRO A 70 6.47 2.89 -3.01
N ARG A 71 6.30 4.19 -2.76
CA ARG A 71 5.39 5.07 -3.51
C ARG A 71 6.12 6.14 -4.31
N GLY A 72 7.29 6.57 -3.86
CA GLY A 72 8.11 7.55 -4.57
C GLY A 72 9.31 8.02 -3.76
N ILE A 73 10.15 8.82 -4.41
CA ILE A 73 11.36 9.40 -3.82
C ILE A 73 11.25 10.93 -3.88
N GLU A 74 11.53 11.59 -2.76
CA GLU A 74 11.71 13.03 -2.63
C GLU A 74 13.19 13.34 -2.41
N ASP A 75 13.69 14.46 -2.92
CA ASP A 75 15.08 14.92 -2.76
C ASP A 75 15.16 16.34 -2.13
N GLY A 76 14.09 16.76 -1.45
CA GLY A 76 14.00 18.08 -0.81
C GLY A 76 13.52 19.20 -1.74
N LEU A 77 13.21 18.93 -3.00
CA LEU A 77 12.57 19.88 -3.91
C LEU A 77 11.05 19.92 -3.72
N VAL A 78 10.45 21.11 -3.78
CA VAL A 78 9.09 21.40 -3.27
C VAL A 78 7.98 20.75 -4.10
N VAL A 79 8.16 20.58 -5.41
CA VAL A 79 7.20 19.92 -6.31
C VAL A 79 7.95 19.31 -7.48
N ARG A 80 7.81 18.00 -7.70
CA ARG A 80 8.20 17.34 -8.95
C ARG A 80 6.93 17.02 -9.75
N THR A 81 6.91 17.38 -11.02
CA THR A 81 5.89 16.91 -11.96
C THR A 81 6.07 15.41 -12.21
N LEU A 82 5.08 14.74 -12.83
CA LEU A 82 5.17 13.29 -13.11
C LEU A 82 6.42 12.93 -13.94
N ASP A 83 6.83 13.83 -14.84
CA ASP A 83 7.99 13.67 -15.72
C ASP A 83 9.33 13.88 -14.99
N GLU A 84 9.30 14.46 -13.80
CA GLU A 84 10.49 14.76 -12.98
C GLU A 84 10.67 13.73 -11.85
N ARG A 85 9.95 12.60 -11.87
CA ARG A 85 10.11 11.56 -10.84
C ARG A 85 11.52 10.97 -10.90
N ILE A 86 12.12 10.80 -9.73
CA ILE A 86 13.44 10.18 -9.60
C ILE A 86 13.29 8.69 -9.90
N PRO A 87 14.01 8.16 -10.90
CA PRO A 87 13.99 6.73 -11.20
C PRO A 87 14.67 5.94 -10.08
N TYR A 88 14.12 4.78 -9.76
CA TYR A 88 14.68 3.83 -8.81
C TYR A 88 14.36 2.41 -9.24
N ALA A 89 15.20 1.46 -8.83
CA ALA A 89 14.97 0.03 -8.96
C ALA A 89 14.89 -0.64 -7.58
N ILE A 90 14.15 -1.74 -7.49
CA ILE A 90 14.08 -2.58 -6.29
C ILE A 90 14.64 -3.94 -6.66
N GLU A 91 15.66 -4.38 -5.93
CA GLU A 91 16.33 -5.65 -6.18
C GLU A 91 16.49 -6.45 -4.91
N ASN A 92 16.77 -7.75 -5.05
CA ASN A 92 17.16 -8.58 -3.91
C ASN A 92 18.57 -8.19 -3.46
N ALA A 93 18.78 -8.05 -2.16
CA ALA A 93 20.05 -7.66 -1.56
C ALA A 93 21.19 -8.66 -1.84
N GLY A 94 20.87 -9.91 -2.22
CA GLY A 94 21.80 -10.99 -2.54
C GLY A 94 22.41 -11.70 -1.32
N ASP A 95 22.30 -11.09 -0.14
CA ASP A 95 22.81 -11.56 1.15
C ASP A 95 21.71 -12.16 2.06
N GLY A 96 20.48 -12.28 1.53
CA GLY A 96 19.31 -12.73 2.30
C GLY A 96 18.70 -11.68 3.22
N ASN A 97 19.23 -10.45 3.26
CA ASN A 97 18.74 -9.37 4.13
C ASN A 97 17.54 -8.59 3.55
N GLY A 98 16.92 -9.11 2.49
CA GLY A 98 15.67 -8.60 1.93
C GLY A 98 15.86 -7.88 0.60
N LEU A 99 15.09 -6.80 0.40
CA LEU A 99 15.12 -5.98 -0.80
C LEU A 99 15.90 -4.69 -0.55
N VAL A 100 16.59 -4.22 -1.59
CA VAL A 100 17.31 -2.95 -1.61
C VAL A 100 16.75 -2.05 -2.68
N LEU A 101 16.93 -0.75 -2.48
CA LEU A 101 16.54 0.30 -3.40
C LEU A 101 17.78 0.87 -4.06
N LEU A 102 17.80 0.92 -5.39
CA LEU A 102 18.91 1.43 -6.18
C LEU A 102 18.47 2.71 -6.88
N MET A 103 19.29 3.76 -6.80
CA MET A 103 19.01 5.05 -7.45
C MET A 103 20.28 5.87 -7.63
N ASN A 104 20.17 6.99 -8.36
CA ASN A 104 21.28 7.91 -8.62
C ASN A 104 21.26 9.16 -7.74
N GLN A 105 20.29 9.28 -6.84
CA GLN A 105 20.13 10.42 -5.93
C GLN A 105 20.71 10.09 -4.55
N GLU A 106 21.68 10.86 -4.06
CA GLU A 106 22.36 10.64 -2.78
C GLU A 106 21.46 10.96 -1.57
N ALA A 107 20.90 12.17 -1.55
CA ALA A 107 19.98 12.64 -0.51
C ALA A 107 18.54 12.28 -0.91
N ALA A 108 18.12 11.07 -0.57
CA ALA A 108 16.81 10.52 -0.95
C ALA A 108 15.92 10.30 0.29
N VAL A 109 14.67 10.75 0.20
CA VAL A 109 13.61 10.46 1.15
C VAL A 109 12.60 9.53 0.48
N LEU A 110 12.45 8.32 1.02
CA LEU A 110 11.48 7.36 0.55
C LEU A 110 10.09 7.70 1.11
N ILE A 111 9.12 7.89 0.21
CA ILE A 111 7.70 7.82 0.52
C ILE A 111 7.24 6.39 0.31
N TYR A 112 6.63 5.78 1.32
CA TYR A 112 6.12 4.42 1.23
C TYR A 112 4.86 4.22 2.06
N THR A 113 4.13 3.16 1.75
CA THR A 113 3.05 2.64 2.60
C THR A 113 3.64 1.72 3.66
N MET A 114 3.51 2.10 4.93
CA MET A 114 3.96 1.32 6.07
C MET A 114 2.98 0.20 6.43
N GLN A 115 3.49 -0.83 7.10
CA GLN A 115 2.69 -1.90 7.71
C GLN A 115 1.98 -1.38 8.96
N ALA A 116 0.88 -0.68 8.75
CA ALA A 116 0.03 -0.14 9.81
C ALA A 116 -0.67 -1.28 10.55
N LYS A 117 -0.11 -1.75 11.67
CA LYS A 117 -0.68 -2.84 12.48
C LYS A 117 -1.75 -2.39 13.48
N ASN A 118 -1.76 -1.10 13.86
CA ASN A 118 -2.69 -0.55 14.83
C ASN A 118 -4.06 -0.28 14.17
N PRO A 119 -5.14 -0.98 14.55
CA PRO A 119 -6.44 -0.77 13.94
C PRO A 119 -7.06 0.60 14.28
N ASN A 120 -6.62 1.26 15.36
CA ASN A 120 -7.19 2.53 15.81
C ASN A 120 -6.92 3.69 14.83
N ILE A 121 -5.96 3.55 13.93
CA ILE A 121 -5.66 4.58 12.92
C ILE A 121 -6.36 4.32 11.58
N TYR A 122 -7.14 3.23 11.47
CA TYR A 122 -7.79 2.88 10.21
C TYR A 122 -9.01 3.77 9.95
N PRO A 123 -9.05 4.48 8.81
CA PRO A 123 -10.24 5.21 8.41
C PRO A 123 -11.40 4.24 8.12
N ALA A 124 -12.64 4.67 8.35
CA ALA A 124 -13.83 3.85 8.09
C ALA A 124 -13.89 3.31 6.65
N VAL A 125 -13.46 4.11 5.66
CA VAL A 125 -13.39 3.69 4.25
C VAL A 125 -12.39 2.56 4.00
N PHE A 126 -11.28 2.54 4.74
CA PHE A 126 -10.31 1.45 4.67
C PHE A 126 -10.86 0.20 5.35
N VAL A 127 -11.48 0.35 6.53
CA VAL A 127 -12.10 -0.78 7.26
C VAL A 127 -13.16 -1.46 6.41
N GLU A 128 -13.99 -0.70 5.70
CA GLU A 128 -15.01 -1.23 4.79
C GLU A 128 -14.37 -2.04 3.64
N ALA A 129 -13.39 -1.47 2.93
CA ALA A 129 -12.70 -2.15 1.84
C ALA A 129 -11.94 -3.41 2.32
N PHE A 130 -11.27 -3.32 3.47
CA PHE A 130 -10.57 -4.43 4.09
C PHE A 130 -11.53 -5.56 4.48
N SER A 131 -12.69 -5.24 5.04
CA SER A 131 -13.69 -6.23 5.43
C SER A 131 -14.22 -7.01 4.23
N TRP A 132 -14.53 -6.32 3.12
CA TRP A 132 -14.93 -6.99 1.87
C TRP A 132 -13.83 -7.90 1.31
N LYS A 133 -12.58 -7.43 1.33
CA LYS A 133 -11.46 -8.26 0.85
C LYS A 133 -11.26 -9.48 1.73
N LEU A 134 -11.31 -9.33 3.05
CA LEU A 134 -11.16 -10.42 4.00
C LEU A 134 -12.28 -11.45 3.83
N ALA A 135 -13.53 -10.99 3.70
CA ALA A 135 -14.67 -11.86 3.39
C ALA A 135 -14.45 -12.65 2.09
N SER A 136 -13.94 -12.01 1.02
CA SER A 136 -13.68 -12.69 -0.25
C SER A 136 -12.61 -13.79 -0.16
N VAL A 137 -11.62 -13.62 0.73
CA VAL A 137 -10.54 -14.60 0.92
C VAL A 137 -11.04 -15.78 1.78
N ILE A 138 -11.79 -15.48 2.84
CA ILE A 138 -12.33 -16.49 3.77
C ILE A 138 -13.51 -17.28 3.16
N ALA A 139 -14.27 -16.68 2.23
CA ALA A 139 -15.37 -17.37 1.55
C ALA A 139 -14.90 -18.57 0.72
N ARG A 140 -13.69 -18.52 0.14
CA ARG A 140 -13.16 -19.59 -0.73
C ARG A 140 -13.00 -20.95 -0.03
N PRO A 141 -12.38 -21.04 1.17
CA PRO A 141 -12.28 -22.31 1.88
C PRO A 141 -13.59 -22.74 2.55
N LEU A 142 -14.50 -21.82 2.86
CA LEU A 142 -15.73 -22.13 3.60
C LEU A 142 -16.94 -22.46 2.71
N ASP A 143 -16.95 -22.01 1.46
CA ASP A 143 -18.11 -22.12 0.58
C ASP A 143 -17.84 -22.89 -0.72
N ARG A 144 -18.85 -23.63 -1.20
CA ARG A 144 -18.80 -24.39 -2.45
C ARG A 144 -19.33 -23.61 -3.65
N ASP A 145 -19.93 -22.43 -3.42
CA ASP A 145 -20.43 -21.57 -4.48
C ASP A 145 -19.32 -20.64 -5.02
N LEU A 146 -18.79 -21.01 -6.19
CA LEU A 146 -17.80 -20.23 -6.92
C LEU A 146 -18.34 -18.90 -7.45
N GLY A 147 -19.67 -18.77 -7.65
CA GLY A 147 -20.33 -17.55 -8.09
C GLY A 147 -20.24 -16.46 -7.03
N LEU A 148 -20.62 -16.80 -5.79
CA LEU A 148 -20.51 -15.90 -4.65
C LEU A 148 -19.06 -15.45 -4.41
N CYS A 149 -18.09 -16.37 -4.50
CA CYS A 149 -16.67 -16.03 -4.34
C CYS A 149 -16.21 -14.99 -5.37
N ARG A 150 -16.64 -15.10 -6.63
CA ARG A 150 -16.32 -14.13 -7.69
C ARG A 150 -16.98 -12.78 -7.44
N GLU A 151 -18.25 -12.77 -7.03
CA GLU A 151 -18.98 -11.55 -6.72
C GLU A 151 -18.35 -10.77 -5.56
N LEU A 152 -17.97 -11.49 -4.49
CA LEU A 152 -17.28 -10.90 -3.33
C LEU A 152 -15.94 -10.30 -3.73
N LEU A 153 -15.16 -10.99 -4.58
CA LEU A 153 -13.88 -10.47 -5.05
C LEU A 153 -14.05 -9.21 -5.90
N GLN A 154 -15.00 -9.20 -6.84
CA GLN A 154 -15.29 -8.02 -7.67
C GLN A 154 -15.76 -6.83 -6.84
N THR A 155 -16.61 -7.07 -5.84
CA THR A 155 -17.09 -6.04 -4.94
C THR A 155 -15.96 -5.50 -4.06
N ALA A 156 -15.09 -6.37 -3.54
CA ALA A 156 -13.91 -5.96 -2.77
C ALA A 156 -12.98 -5.05 -3.59
N GLU A 157 -12.68 -5.41 -4.83
CA GLU A 157 -11.84 -4.60 -5.73
C GLU A 157 -12.47 -3.22 -6.01
N ALA A 158 -13.78 -3.19 -6.29
CA ALA A 158 -14.51 -1.94 -6.47
C ALA A 158 -14.48 -1.06 -5.20
N MET A 159 -14.62 -1.65 -4.02
CA MET A 159 -14.59 -0.93 -2.76
C MET A 159 -13.20 -0.39 -2.43
N ILE A 160 -12.13 -1.13 -2.71
CA ILE A 160 -10.75 -0.65 -2.59
C ILE A 160 -10.55 0.58 -3.48
N GLY A 161 -10.96 0.53 -4.74
CA GLY A 161 -10.84 1.67 -5.66
C GLY A 161 -11.63 2.90 -5.20
N ARG A 162 -12.87 2.71 -4.71
CA ARG A 162 -13.69 3.80 -4.15
C ARG A 162 -13.08 4.40 -2.90
N ALA A 163 -12.61 3.56 -1.98
CA ALA A 163 -11.98 4.00 -0.74
C ALA A 163 -10.68 4.77 -1.02
N ALA A 164 -9.87 4.31 -1.96
CA ALA A 164 -8.67 5.01 -2.42
C ALA A 164 -9.00 6.39 -2.99
N ALA A 165 -10.00 6.49 -3.88
CA ALA A 165 -10.43 7.77 -4.45
C ALA A 165 -10.96 8.74 -3.38
N ARG A 166 -11.76 8.24 -2.42
CA ARG A 166 -12.25 9.06 -1.29
C ARG A 166 -11.10 9.54 -0.42
N SER A 167 -10.12 8.67 -0.15
CA SER A 167 -8.97 9.02 0.66
C SER A 167 -8.08 10.06 -0.03
N PHE A 168 -7.92 9.96 -1.35
CA PHE A 168 -7.21 10.95 -2.14
C PHE A 168 -7.92 12.31 -2.16
N ASN A 169 -9.25 12.32 -2.32
CA ASN A 169 -10.04 13.56 -2.31
C ASN A 169 -10.04 14.29 -0.96
N GLN A 170 -9.73 13.60 0.15
CA GLN A 170 -9.57 14.22 1.46
C GLN A 170 -8.22 14.96 1.59
N GLU A 171 -7.23 14.60 0.77
CA GLU A 171 -5.92 15.23 0.75
C GLU A 171 -5.99 16.55 -0.05
N LYS A 172 -5.61 17.66 0.59
CA LYS A 172 -5.44 18.94 -0.08
C LYS A 172 -3.96 19.14 -0.37
N HIS A 173 -3.54 18.95 -1.61
CA HIS A 173 -2.19 19.31 -2.01
C HIS A 173 -2.04 20.84 -2.04
N PRO A 174 -0.86 21.38 -1.65
CA PRO A 174 -0.56 22.78 -1.90
C PRO A 174 -0.71 23.05 -3.41
N ALA A 175 -1.26 24.21 -3.77
CA ALA A 175 -1.41 24.58 -5.17
C ALA A 175 -0.06 24.46 -5.87
N SER A 176 0.01 23.66 -6.93
CA SER A 176 1.21 23.59 -7.76
C SER A 176 1.58 25.01 -8.20
N PRO A 177 2.85 25.42 -8.13
CA PRO A 177 3.26 26.71 -8.68
C PRO A 177 2.85 26.74 -10.15
N SER A 178 1.97 27.67 -10.51
CA SER A 178 1.47 27.84 -11.86
C SER A 178 2.66 27.94 -12.82
N SER A 179 2.83 26.96 -13.70
CA SER A 179 3.91 26.99 -14.69
C SER A 179 3.73 28.22 -15.61
N PRO A 180 4.73 29.11 -15.74
CA PRO A 180 4.60 30.36 -16.49
C PRO A 180 4.59 30.21 -18.02
N HIS A 181 4.50 28.98 -18.56
CA HIS A 181 4.71 28.70 -19.98
C HIS A 181 3.46 28.85 -20.88
N PHE A 182 2.28 29.20 -20.36
CA PHE A 182 1.05 29.29 -21.16
C PHE A 182 0.54 30.70 -21.50
N THR A 183 1.25 31.77 -21.13
CA THR A 183 0.95 33.12 -21.64
C THR A 183 1.68 33.41 -22.95
N THR A 184 1.30 32.70 -24.03
CA THR A 184 1.54 33.23 -25.38
C THR A 184 0.45 34.24 -25.68
N ARG A 185 0.87 35.50 -25.81
CA ARG A 185 0.01 36.63 -26.18
C ARG A 185 -0.66 36.34 -27.52
N LEU A 186 -1.99 36.35 -27.54
CA LEU A 186 -2.75 36.65 -28.74
C LEU A 186 -2.65 38.17 -28.96
N ASN A 187 -1.78 38.56 -29.90
CA ASN A 187 -1.90 39.80 -30.64
C ASN A 187 -2.42 39.46 -32.03
#